data_AF-A0A949F6H6-F1
#
_entry.id   AF-A0A949F6H6-F1
#
_cell.length_a   1.000
_cell.length_b   1.000
_cell.length_c   1.000
_cell.angle_alpha   90.00
_cell.angle_beta   90.00
_cell.angle_gamma   90.00
#
_symmetry.space_group_name_H-M   'P 1'
#
loop_
_entity.id
_entity.type
_entity.pdbx_description
1 polymer ?
#
loop_
_entity_poly.entity_id
_entity_poly.type
_entity_poly.pdbx_seq_one_letter_code
_entity_poly.pdbx_strand_id
1 'polypeptide(L)' 'MFLIDDILLAPLNGIIWLGKKINEVAEKEFSDEGLIKENLMQAQLRFEMDEISEEDYNKQEDELLARLDAIRKAKEKEA' A
#
# COMPACT_ATOMS: atom_id res chain seq x y z
N MET A 1 -26.64 10.05 5.25
CA MET A 1 -25.69 11.05 5.80
C MET A 1 -24.42 10.29 6.10
N PHE A 2 -23.33 10.50 5.36
CA PHE A 2 -21.94 10.44 5.82
C PHE A 2 -21.05 10.80 4.60
N LEU A 3 -20.72 12.09 4.48
CA LEU A 3 -19.83 12.65 3.44
C LEU A 3 -18.35 12.28 3.68
N ILE A 4 -18.08 11.29 4.53
CA ILE A 4 -16.73 10.93 5.00
C ILE A 4 -16.18 9.73 4.22
N ASP A 5 -17.03 8.82 3.73
CA ASP A 5 -16.60 7.63 3.00
C ASP A 5 -15.85 8.00 1.71
N ASP A 6 -16.32 9.02 0.98
CA ASP A 6 -15.65 9.48 -0.25
C ASP A 6 -14.31 10.19 0.01
N ILE A 7 -14.10 10.75 1.21
CA ILE A 7 -12.85 11.42 1.59
C ILE A 7 -11.81 10.42 2.13
N LEU A 8 -12.24 9.32 2.73
CA LEU A 8 -11.35 8.22 3.13
C LEU A 8 -10.91 7.37 1.93
N LEU A 9 -11.73 7.30 0.88
CA LEU A 9 -11.39 6.66 -0.40
C LEU A 9 -10.69 7.62 -1.39
N ALA A 10 -10.75 8.94 -1.18
CA ALA A 10 -10.02 9.94 -1.96
C ALA A 10 -8.47 9.78 -2.00
N PRO A 11 -7.75 9.23 -0.98
CA PRO A 11 -6.33 8.95 -1.08
C PRO A 11 -6.04 7.76 -2.00
N LEU A 12 -7.01 6.90 -2.31
CA LEU A 12 -6.82 5.74 -3.18
C LEU A 12 -6.45 6.16 -4.60
N ASN A 13 -7.03 7.26 -5.10
CA ASN A 13 -6.61 7.86 -6.36
C ASN A 13 -5.15 8.37 -6.30
N GLY A 14 -4.71 8.81 -5.12
CA GLY A 14 -3.31 9.15 -4.86
C GLY A 14 -2.39 7.93 -4.83
N ILE A 15 -2.85 6.82 -4.25
CA ILE A 15 -2.12 5.54 -4.19
C ILE A 15 -2.04 4.88 -5.57
N ILE A 16 -3.08 4.93 -6.40
CA ILE A 16 -3.04 4.43 -7.79
C ILE A 16 -2.07 5.27 -8.63
N TRP A 17 -2.06 6.59 -8.45
CA TRP A 17 -1.09 7.48 -9.10
C TRP A 17 0.35 7.23 -8.62
N LEU A 18 0.54 7.02 -7.30
CA LEU A 18 1.82 6.59 -6.73
C LEU A 18 2.21 5.19 -7.21
N GLY A 19 1.27 4.27 -7.32
CA GLY A 19 1.47 2.89 -7.76
C GLY A 19 1.94 2.82 -9.20
N LYS A 20 1.35 3.62 -10.10
CA LYS A 20 1.87 3.81 -11.46
C LYS A 20 3.28 4.38 -11.48
N LYS A 21 3.56 5.38 -10.63
CA LYS A 21 4.91 5.98 -10.51
C LYS A 21 5.93 5.00 -9.93
N ILE A 22 5.51 4.16 -8.99
CA ILE A 22 6.35 3.15 -8.34
C ILE A 22 6.57 1.97 -9.28
N ASN A 23 5.60 1.53 -10.08
CA ASN A 23 5.80 0.46 -11.05
C ASN A 23 6.90 0.83 -12.07
N GLU A 24 6.97 2.10 -12.49
CA GLU A 24 8.06 2.62 -13.34
C GLU A 24 9.43 2.72 -12.64
N VAL A 25 9.48 2.65 -11.31
CA VAL A 25 10.72 2.78 -10.49
C VAL A 25 11.10 1.47 -9.78
N ALA A 26 10.15 0.56 -9.56
CA ALA A 26 10.31 -0.68 -8.80
C ALA A 26 11.10 -1.75 -9.57
N GLU A 27 11.13 -1.71 -10.91
CA GLU A 27 12.11 -2.50 -11.67
C GLU A 27 13.57 -2.13 -11.31
N LYS A 28 13.81 -0.99 -10.65
CA LYS A 28 15.17 -0.48 -10.38
C LYS A 28 15.72 -0.74 -8.99
N GLU A 29 14.91 -1.12 -8.00
CA GLU A 29 15.34 -1.23 -6.60
C GLU A 29 14.70 -2.45 -5.92
N PHE A 30 15.38 -3.60 -5.97
CA PHE A 30 15.12 -4.80 -5.15
C PHE A 30 15.34 -4.50 -3.66
N SER A 31 14.45 -3.73 -3.06
CA SER A 31 14.47 -3.40 -1.63
C SER A 31 13.29 -4.04 -0.92
N ASP A 32 13.46 -4.40 0.36
CA ASP A 32 12.37 -4.95 1.19
C ASP A 32 11.15 -4.01 1.25
N GLU A 33 11.37 -2.70 1.18
CA GLU A 33 10.31 -1.70 1.09
C GLU A 33 9.58 -1.73 -0.26
N GLY A 34 10.30 -2.00 -1.35
CA GLY A 34 9.74 -2.14 -2.69
C GLY A 34 8.76 -3.30 -2.76
N LEU A 35 9.16 -4.48 -2.23
CA LEU A 35 8.30 -5.66 -2.15
C LEU A 35 7.02 -5.42 -1.34
N ILE A 36 7.11 -4.69 -0.22
CA ILE A 36 5.93 -4.37 0.58
C ILE A 36 4.98 -3.43 -0.17
N LYS A 37 5.51 -2.42 -0.87
CA LYS A 37 4.69 -1.50 -1.70
C LYS A 37 4.03 -2.22 -2.87
N GLU A 38 4.70 -3.18 -3.48
CA GLU A 38 4.11 -4.03 -4.52
C GLU A 38 2.94 -4.86 -3.94
N ASN A 39 3.14 -5.48 -2.78
CA ASN A 39 2.08 -6.25 -2.12
C ASN A 39 0.86 -5.41 -1.75
N LEU A 40 1.06 -4.16 -1.30
CA LEU A 40 -0.04 -3.20 -1.06
C LEU A 40 -0.82 -2.93 -2.36
N MET A 41 -0.12 -2.70 -3.46
CA MET A 41 -0.74 -2.48 -4.78
C MET A 41 -1.53 -3.71 -5.24
N GLN A 42 -1.00 -4.91 -5.03
CA GLN A 42 -1.70 -6.15 -5.36
C GLN A 42 -2.96 -6.34 -4.49
N ALA A 43 -2.91 -6.02 -3.20
CA ALA A 43 -4.08 -6.07 -2.33
C ALA A 43 -5.19 -5.09 -2.80
N GLN A 44 -4.81 -3.87 -3.16
CA GLN A 44 -5.71 -2.85 -3.73
C GLN A 44 -6.40 -3.36 -5.00
N LEU A 45 -5.63 -3.92 -5.95
CA LEU A 45 -6.18 -4.45 -7.20
C LEU A 45 -7.17 -5.58 -6.97
N ARG A 46 -6.86 -6.50 -6.04
CA ARG A 46 -7.79 -7.59 -5.69
C ARG A 46 -9.08 -7.07 -5.08
N PHE A 47 -8.99 -6.03 -4.24
CA PHE A 47 -10.17 -5.39 -3.67
C PHE A 47 -11.01 -4.72 -4.75
N GLU A 48 -10.39 -3.95 -5.65
CA GLU A 48 -11.06 -3.30 -6.78
C GLU A 48 -11.72 -4.28 -7.76
N MET A 49 -11.19 -5.50 -7.83
CA MET A 49 -11.75 -6.59 -8.64
C MET A 49 -12.80 -7.43 -7.91
N ASP A 50 -13.22 -7.03 -6.70
CA ASP A 50 -14.13 -7.77 -5.80
C ASP A 50 -13.63 -9.19 -5.47
N GLU A 51 -12.31 -9.45 -5.57
CA GLU A 51 -11.71 -10.75 -5.25
C GLU A 51 -11.50 -10.94 -3.74
N ILE A 52 -11.41 -9.85 -2.99
CA ILE A 52 -11.31 -9.84 -1.52
C ILE A 52 -12.30 -8.85 -0.92
N SER A 53 -12.74 -9.10 0.30
CA SER A 53 -13.59 -8.17 1.03
C SER A 53 -12.82 -6.94 1.51
N GLU A 54 -13.54 -5.86 1.83
CA GLU A 54 -12.96 -4.66 2.46
C GLU A 54 -12.27 -5.00 3.80
N GLU A 55 -12.86 -5.89 4.60
CA GLU A 55 -12.26 -6.34 5.86
C GLU A 55 -10.93 -7.07 5.63
N ASP A 56 -10.87 -7.95 4.61
CA ASP A 56 -9.66 -8.66 4.23
C ASP A 56 -8.59 -7.72 3.66
N TYR A 57 -9.02 -6.72 2.89
CA TYR A 57 -8.14 -5.68 2.36
C TYR A 57 -7.51 -4.88 3.50
N ASN A 58 -8.33 -4.32 4.39
CA ASN A 58 -7.87 -3.49 5.51
C ASN A 58 -6.90 -4.26 6.42
N LYS A 59 -7.19 -5.53 6.71
CA LYS A 59 -6.29 -6.38 7.49
C LYS A 59 -4.93 -6.56 6.81
N GLN A 60 -4.92 -6.82 5.50
CA GLN A 60 -3.68 -6.97 4.75
C GLN A 60 -2.90 -5.66 4.67
N GLU A 61 -3.60 -4.54 4.47
CA GLU A 61 -3.01 -3.20 4.44
C GLU A 61 -2.32 -2.86 5.76
N ASP A 62 -3.01 -3.05 6.89
CA ASP A 62 -2.46 -2.80 8.24
C ASP A 62 -1.19 -3.62 8.51
N GLU A 63 -1.21 -4.92 8.16
CA GLU A 63 -0.04 -5.79 8.34
C GLU A 63 1.15 -5.34 7.48
N LEU A 64 0.91 -4.95 6.24
CA LEU A 64 1.96 -4.50 5.32
C LEU A 64 2.54 -3.15 5.74
N LEU A 65 1.69 -2.20 6.17
CA LEU A 65 2.12 -0.90 6.68
C LEU A 65 2.92 -1.03 7.97
N ALA A 66 2.53 -1.91 8.89
CA ALA A 66 3.29 -2.18 10.10
C ALA A 66 4.71 -2.72 9.80
N ARG A 67 4.84 -3.60 8.80
CA ARG A 67 6.14 -4.11 8.35
C ARG A 67 6.99 -3.00 7.72
N LEU A 68 6.39 -2.13 6.91
CA LEU A 68 7.08 -1.01 6.29
C LEU A 68 7.64 -0.06 7.35
N ASP A 69 6.85 0.26 8.38
CA ASP A 69 7.28 1.08 9.52
C ASP A 69 8.44 0.43 10.29
N ALA A 70 8.38 -0.88 10.53
CA ALA A 70 9.46 -1.62 11.19
C ALA A 70 10.78 -1.55 10.39
N ILE A 71 10.74 -1.71 9.07
CA ILE A 71 11.92 -1.62 8.19
C ILE A 71 12.51 -0.21 8.21
N ARG A 72 11.66 0.82 8.12
CA ARG A 72 12.11 2.22 8.18
C ARG A 72 12.79 2.53 9.50
N LYS A 73 12.18 2.13 10.62
CA LYS A 73 12.76 2.30 11.95
C LYS A 73 14.07 1.54 12.14
N ALA A 74 14.23 0.38 11.51
CA ALA A 74 15.48 -0.37 11.54
C ALA A 74 16.59 0.40 10.81
N LYS A 75 16.31 0.89 9.59
CA LYS A 75 17.26 1.70 8.80
C LYS A 75 17.66 3.00 9.49
N GLU A 76 16.72 3.68 10.15
CA GLU A 76 17.00 4.91 10.91
C GLU A 76 17.92 4.68 12.11
N LYS A 77 17.89 3.48 12.73
CA LYS A 77 18.77 3.14 13.86
C LYS A 77 20.18 2.74 13.44
N GLU A 78 20.36 2.33 12.18
CA GLU A 78 21.65 1.93 11.61
C GLU A 78 22.42 3.09 10.96
N ALA A 79 21.78 4.26 10.80
CA ALA A 79 22.35 5.48 10.23
C ALA A 79 22.90 6.44 11.32
#